data_AF-A0A9I9D295-F1
#
_entry.id   AF-A0A9I9D295-F1
#
_cell.length_a   1.000
_cell.length_b   1.000
_cell.length_c   1.000
_cell.angle_alpha   90.00
_cell.angle_beta   90.00
_cell.angle_gamma   90.00
#
_symmetry.space_group_name_H-M   'P 1'
#
loop_
_entity.id
_entity.type
_entity.pdbx_description
1 polymer ?
#
loop_
_entity_poly.entity_id
_entity_poly.type
_entity_poly.pdbx_seq_one_letter_code
_entity_poly.pdbx_strand_id
1 'polypeptide(L)' 'MATVELALANMLLCFDWKLPNGMEEEEDIDMEEEFGTTVSKKSPLHLLPIPY' A
#
# COMPACT_ATOMS: atom_id res chain seq x y z
N MET A 1 6.00 -20.07 -0.58
CA MET A 1 5.68 -18.70 -1.03
C MET A 1 4.18 -18.43 -1.12
N ALA A 2 3.32 -19.42 -0.78
CA ALA A 2 1.86 -19.28 -0.78
C ALA A 2 1.30 -18.10 0.04
N THR A 3 1.92 -17.73 1.16
CA THR A 3 1.39 -16.67 2.02
C THR A 3 1.45 -15.28 1.36
N VAL A 4 2.52 -14.98 0.63
CA VAL A 4 2.67 -13.69 -0.07
C VAL A 4 1.68 -13.62 -1.23
N GLU A 5 1.61 -14.69 -2.02
CA GLU A 5 0.68 -14.80 -3.16
C GLU A 5 -0.78 -14.69 -2.71
N LEU A 6 -1.17 -15.38 -1.63
CA LEU A 6 -2.52 -15.32 -1.07
C LEU A 6 -2.85 -13.95 -0.50
N ALA A 7 -1.92 -13.31 0.20
CA ALA A 7 -2.12 -11.96 0.73
C ALA A 7 -2.33 -10.93 -0.39
N LEU A 8 -1.51 -11.00 -1.45
CA LEU A 8 -1.65 -10.12 -2.62
C LEU A 8 -2.94 -10.40 -3.38
N ALA A 9 -3.34 -11.67 -3.56
CA ALA A 9 -4.59 -12.02 -4.21
C ALA A 9 -5.80 -11.41 -3.49
N ASN A 10 -5.85 -11.50 -2.15
CA ASN A 10 -6.92 -10.91 -1.35
C ASN A 10 -6.96 -9.37 -1.44
N MET A 11 -5.81 -8.71 -1.60
CA MET A 11 -5.72 -7.25 -1.68
C MET A 11 -6.00 -6.72 -3.09
N LEU A 12 -5.49 -7.38 -4.12
CA LEU A 12 -5.46 -6.85 -5.49
C LEU A 12 -6.60 -7.36 -6.38
N LEU A 13 -7.22 -8.49 -6.07
CA LEU A 13 -8.33 -9.02 -6.87
C LEU A 13 -9.71 -8.55 -6.40
N CYS A 14 -9.85 -8.29 -5.09
CA CYS A 14 -11.14 -7.97 -4.50
C CYS A 14 -11.40 -6.46 -4.38
N PHE A 15 -10.36 -5.64 -4.44
CA PHE A 15 -10.46 -4.21 -4.17
C PHE A 15 -9.66 -3.39 -5.17
N ASP A 16 -10.28 -2.32 -5.65
CA ASP A 16 -9.56 -1.15 -6.12
C ASP A 16 -9.15 -0.28 -4.91
N TRP A 17 -8.13 0.55 -5.08
CA TRP A 17 -7.57 1.35 -3.99
C TRP A 17 -7.63 2.84 -4.32
N LYS A 18 -7.98 3.66 -3.32
CA LYS A 18 -7.90 5.13 -3.40
C LYS A 18 -7.19 5.72 -2.19
N LEU A 19 -6.59 6.89 -2.39
CA LEU A 19 -6.03 7.67 -1.29
C LEU A 19 -7.14 8.27 -0.40
N PRO A 20 -6.92 8.35 0.92
CA PRO A 20 -7.85 9.01 1.82
C PRO A 20 -7.81 10.54 1.67
N ASN A 21 -8.91 11.19 2.07
CA ASN A 21 -8.97 12.64 2.38
C ASN A 21 -8.49 13.62 1.30
N GLY A 22 -8.56 13.26 0.02
CA GLY A 22 -8.18 14.16 -1.08
C GLY A 22 -6.67 14.35 -1.21
N MET A 23 -5.87 13.42 -0.67
CA MET A 23 -4.43 13.40 -0.86
C MET A 23 -4.06 13.27 -2.34
N GLU A 24 -2.99 13.95 -2.73
CA GLU A 24 -2.40 13.88 -4.06
C GLU A 24 -1.19 12.94 -4.06
N GLU A 25 -1.11 12.04 -5.05
CA GLU A 25 -0.09 10.98 -5.09
C GLU A 25 1.34 11.52 -5.09
N GLU A 26 1.57 12.64 -5.76
CA GLU A 26 2.91 13.23 -5.95
C GLU A 26 3.39 14.02 -4.74
N GLU A 27 2.48 14.61 -3.96
CA GLU A 27 2.82 15.50 -2.85
C GLU A 27 2.69 14.83 -1.48
N ASP A 28 1.73 13.92 -1.31
CA ASP A 28 1.37 13.39 0.01
C ASP A 28 1.90 11.97 0.28
N ILE A 29 2.41 11.26 -0.73
CA ILE A 29 3.00 9.92 -0.55
C ILE A 29 4.51 10.02 -0.38
N ASP A 30 4.98 9.78 0.84
CA ASP A 30 6.39 9.59 1.11
C ASP A 30 6.88 8.26 0.49
N MET A 31 7.86 8.35 -0.40
CA MET A 31 8.52 7.22 -1.07
C MET A 31 9.93 6.95 -0.54
N GLU A 32 10.37 7.64 0.52
CA GLU A 32 11.62 7.34 1.19
C GLU A 32 11.57 5.95 1.86
N GLU A 33 12.73 5.32 1.95
CA GLU A 33 12.90 4.01 2.59
C GLU A 33 13.50 4.16 3.98
N GLU A 34 13.06 3.31 4.91
CA GLU A 34 13.72 3.10 6.19
C GLU A 34 14.62 1.86 6.11
N PHE A 35 15.87 2.02 6.54
CA PHE A 35 16.87 0.96 6.48
C PHE A 35 16.93 0.18 7.81
N GLY A 36 16.75 -1.13 7.74
CA GLY A 36 16.79 -2.04 8.89
C GLY A 36 17.04 -3.50 8.46
N THR A 37 16.60 -4.47 9.26
CA THR A 37 16.70 -5.90 8.89
C THR A 37 15.98 -6.22 7.58
N THR A 38 14.93 -5.46 7.28
CA THR A 38 14.21 -5.45 6.00
C THR A 38 14.13 -4.01 5.50
N VAL A 39 14.06 -3.83 4.18
CA VAL A 39 13.76 -2.52 3.57
C VAL A 39 12.25 -2.33 3.56
N SER A 40 11.77 -1.19 4.05
CA SER A 40 10.36 -0.79 4.02
C SER A 40 10.22 0.69 3.76
N LYS A 41 9.02 1.13 3.34
CA LYS A 41 8.70 2.56 3.28
C LYS A 41 8.88 3.20 4.65
N LYS A 42 9.50 4.37 4.70
CA LYS A 42 9.73 5.16 5.91
C LYS A 42 8.41 5.56 6.58
N SER A 43 7.44 5.96 5.76
CA SER A 43 6.09 6.24 6.20
C SER A 43 5.12 5.17 5.67
N PRO A 44 4.23 4.60 6.52
CA PRO A 44 3.24 3.63 6.06
C PRO A 44 2.33 4.19 4.98
N LEU A 45 2.04 3.39 3.95
CA LEU A 45 1.08 3.75 2.92
C LEU A 45 -0.35 3.49 3.42
N HIS A 46 -1.19 4.52 3.44
CA HIS A 46 -2.60 4.43 3.85
C HIS A 46 -3.50 4.49 2.62
N LEU A 47 -4.36 3.48 2.45
CA LEU A 47 -5.30 3.38 1.33
C LEU A 47 -6.69 2.97 1.82
N LEU A 48 -7.71 3.42 1.09
CA LEU A 48 -9.09 3.01 1.27
C LEU A 48 -9.43 1.93 0.24
N PRO A 49 -9.87 0.73 0.69
CA PRO A 49 -10.31 -0.32 -0.23
C PRO A 49 -11.71 0.01 -0.76
N ILE A 50 -11.88 -0.15 -2.07
CA ILE A 50 -13.16 -0.01 -2.78
C ILE A 50 -13.50 -1.38 -3.37
N PRO A 51 -14.53 -2.07 -2.86
CA PRO A 51 -14.93 -3.35 -3.41
C PRO A 51 -15.42 -3.18 -4.84
N TYR A 52 -15.12 -4.17 -5.67
CA TYR A 52 -15.78 -4.34 -6.98
C TYR A 52 -17.29 -4.53 -6.83
#